data_AF-V2V599-F1
#
_entry.id   AF-V2V599-F1
#
_cell.length_a   1.000
_cell.length_b   1.000
_cell.length_c   1.000
_cell.angle_alpha   90.00
_cell.angle_beta   90.00
_cell.angle_gamma   90.00
#
_symmetry.space_group_name_H-M   'P 1'
#
loop_
_entity.id
_entity.type
_entity.pdbx_description
1 polymer ?
#
loop_
_entity_poly.entity_id
_entity_poly.type
_entity_poly.pdbx_seq_one_letter_code
_entity_poly.pdbx_strand_id
1 'polypeptide(L)'
;MNTELSLDKQEQKEILPFAPQNLWLLFFQPKKFFSLAAVYHHRSIMIAAYLIGVFAVMDRVDQNLLKAEVGNRTSMMLDVTDTWWSYWLLVLGMGAITAVFAWLIHGWWYKKRLQFSGVKDADPQLARHVWALQGLVATLPVIIVTMLQTLMYSNYLDAYQNSSILNFVALPFMFWSCWVSYRAATSVFKTNAWAKLWFLGLPIVFYILAMGIFAALMVNA
;
A
#
# COMPACT_ATOMS: atom_id res chain seq x y z
N MET A 1 35.66 -30.63 20.47
CA MET A 1 34.19 -30.48 20.55
C MET A 1 33.91 -29.03 20.94
N ASN A 2 33.08 -28.32 20.16
CA ASN A 2 32.64 -26.92 20.34
C ASN A 2 33.45 -25.80 19.66
N THR A 3 33.77 -25.93 18.37
CA THR A 3 34.26 -24.79 17.56
C THR A 3 33.49 -24.55 16.26
N GLU A 4 32.35 -25.23 16.07
CA GLU A 4 31.54 -25.12 14.84
C GLU A 4 30.27 -24.27 14.98
N LEU A 5 29.98 -23.71 16.18
CA LEU A 5 28.72 -23.00 16.43
C LEU A 5 28.77 -21.48 16.16
N SER A 6 29.89 -20.94 15.66
CA SER A 6 30.09 -19.48 15.59
C SER A 6 30.33 -18.90 14.19
N LEU A 7 30.37 -19.71 13.14
CA LEU A 7 30.70 -19.24 11.78
C LEU A 7 29.50 -19.12 10.82
N ASP A 8 28.32 -19.60 11.21
CA ASP A 8 27.13 -19.62 10.32
C ASP A 8 26.17 -18.43 10.54
N LYS A 9 26.49 -17.53 11.47
CA LYS A 9 25.97 -16.16 11.44
C LYS A 9 26.88 -15.32 10.55
N GLN A 10 26.97 -15.66 9.27
CA GLN A 10 27.20 -14.61 8.28
C GLN A 10 26.10 -13.58 8.53
N GLU A 11 26.48 -12.37 8.93
CA GLU A 11 25.58 -11.25 9.10
C GLU A 11 24.71 -11.14 7.85
N GLN A 12 23.50 -11.72 7.91
CA GLN A 12 22.51 -11.53 6.86
C GLN A 12 22.17 -10.05 6.92
N LYS A 13 22.85 -9.29 6.05
CA LYS A 13 22.77 -7.85 6.02
C LYS A 13 21.32 -7.45 5.83
N GLU A 14 20.74 -6.95 6.91
CA GLU A 14 19.35 -6.54 6.96
C GLU A 14 19.10 -5.45 5.90
N ILE A 15 18.08 -5.64 5.09
CA ILE A 15 17.70 -4.67 4.08
C ILE A 15 16.97 -3.54 4.80
N LEU A 16 17.35 -2.30 4.49
CA LEU A 16 16.65 -1.08 4.90
C LEU A 16 15.76 -0.61 3.74
N PRO A 17 14.45 -0.93 3.71
CA PRO A 17 13.56 -0.57 2.61
C PRO A 17 13.56 0.91 2.23
N PHE A 18 13.66 1.80 3.22
CA PHE A 18 13.64 3.25 3.04
C PHE A 18 14.99 3.86 2.62
N ALA A 19 16.06 3.08 2.56
CA ALA A 19 17.31 3.59 1.97
C ALA A 19 17.05 3.97 0.50
N PRO A 20 17.54 5.13 0.00
CA PRO A 20 17.19 5.62 -1.34
C PRO A 20 17.41 4.60 -2.46
N GLN A 21 18.51 3.86 -2.41
CA GLN A 21 18.80 2.78 -3.36
C GLN A 21 17.76 1.64 -3.30
N ASN A 22 17.34 1.26 -2.11
CA ASN A 22 16.38 0.17 -1.89
C ASN A 22 14.95 0.59 -2.25
N LEU A 23 14.56 1.85 -2.00
CA LEU A 23 13.32 2.42 -2.51
C LEU A 23 13.32 2.42 -4.03
N TRP A 24 14.41 2.85 -4.66
CA TRP A 24 14.54 2.81 -6.11
C TRP A 24 14.41 1.38 -6.65
N LEU A 25 15.05 0.40 -6.02
CA LEU A 25 14.91 -1.00 -6.41
C LEU A 25 13.49 -1.52 -6.18
N LEU A 26 12.83 -1.19 -5.08
CA LEU A 26 11.45 -1.60 -4.80
C LEU A 26 10.48 -1.05 -5.85
N PHE A 27 10.61 0.24 -6.19
CA PHE A 27 9.73 0.91 -7.13
C PHE A 27 10.03 0.53 -8.57
N PHE A 28 11.28 0.46 -9.01
CA PHE A 28 11.58 0.34 -10.45
C PHE A 28 12.18 -1.02 -10.83
N GLN A 29 12.71 -1.78 -9.88
CA GLN A 29 13.35 -3.08 -10.13
C GLN A 29 12.89 -4.14 -9.10
N PRO A 30 11.57 -4.35 -8.91
CA PRO A 30 11.04 -5.13 -7.79
C PRO A 30 11.59 -6.56 -7.76
N LYS A 31 11.83 -7.18 -8.93
CA LYS A 31 12.45 -8.52 -8.99
C LYS A 31 13.81 -8.56 -8.28
N LYS A 32 14.64 -7.54 -8.51
CA LYS A 32 15.98 -7.46 -7.91
C LYS A 32 15.86 -7.22 -6.42
N PHE A 33 15.02 -6.27 -6.00
CA PHE A 33 14.76 -5.99 -4.60
C PHE A 33 14.33 -7.24 -3.82
N PHE A 34 13.34 -7.98 -4.32
CA PHE A 34 12.81 -9.19 -3.67
C PHE A 34 13.68 -10.44 -3.86
N SER A 35 14.75 -10.37 -4.67
CA SER A 35 15.75 -11.44 -4.77
C SER A 35 16.91 -11.28 -3.78
N LEU A 36 17.02 -10.11 -3.14
CA LEU A 36 17.93 -9.92 -2.01
C LEU A 36 17.45 -10.73 -0.79
N ALA A 37 18.32 -10.94 0.20
CA ALA A 37 18.00 -11.69 1.41
C ALA A 37 16.67 -11.21 2.03
N ALA A 38 15.76 -12.14 2.33
CA ALA A 38 14.41 -11.84 2.83
C ALA A 38 14.36 -11.38 4.30
N VAL A 39 15.41 -10.69 4.76
CA VAL A 39 15.55 -10.14 6.10
C VAL A 39 15.43 -8.63 6.00
N TYR A 40 14.27 -8.12 6.38
CA TYR A 40 13.93 -6.70 6.28
C TYR A 40 13.93 -6.02 7.63
N HIS A 41 14.41 -4.78 7.66
CA HIS A 41 14.45 -3.95 8.85
C HIS A 41 13.07 -3.77 9.49
N HIS A 42 12.91 -4.31 10.69
CA HIS A 42 11.61 -4.42 11.35
C HIS A 42 10.89 -3.07 11.46
N ARG A 43 11.58 -2.02 11.89
CA ARG A 43 10.99 -0.68 12.01
C ARG A 43 10.55 -0.12 10.65
N SER A 44 11.30 -0.42 9.59
CA SER A 44 10.91 0.00 8.25
C SER A 44 9.63 -0.70 7.79
N ILE A 45 9.46 -1.99 8.12
CA ILE A 45 8.21 -2.68 7.83
C ILE A 45 7.04 -2.09 8.62
N MET A 46 7.25 -1.75 9.89
CA MET A 46 6.23 -1.09 10.71
C MET A 46 5.83 0.28 10.14
N ILE A 47 6.80 1.08 9.71
CA ILE A 47 6.53 2.38 9.05
C ILE A 47 5.74 2.15 7.77
N ALA A 48 6.11 1.17 6.93
CA ALA A 48 5.37 0.87 5.71
C ALA A 48 3.91 0.46 6.00
N ALA A 49 3.70 -0.39 7.01
CA ALA A 49 2.36 -0.78 7.45
C ALA A 49 1.54 0.40 7.99
N TYR A 50 2.19 1.28 8.77
CA TYR A 50 1.56 2.51 9.27
C TYR A 50 1.13 3.43 8.12
N LEU A 51 2.01 3.68 7.15
CA LEU A 51 1.69 4.51 5.98
C LEU A 51 0.52 3.91 5.19
N ILE A 52 0.45 2.58 5.04
CA ILE A 52 -0.71 1.91 4.41
C ILE A 52 -1.99 2.17 5.21
N GLY A 53 -1.93 2.14 6.54
CA GLY A 53 -3.05 2.48 7.41
C GLY A 53 -3.50 3.93 7.25
N VAL A 54 -2.56 4.88 7.18
CA VAL A 54 -2.83 6.30 6.89
C VAL A 54 -3.54 6.42 5.55
N PHE A 55 -3.00 5.81 4.50
CA PHE A 55 -3.59 5.82 3.16
C PHE A 55 -5.01 5.23 3.12
N ALA A 56 -5.29 4.17 3.88
CA ALA A 56 -6.64 3.61 3.97
C ALA A 56 -7.64 4.59 4.62
N VAL A 57 -7.20 5.45 5.56
CA VAL A 57 -8.05 6.51 6.11
C VAL A 57 -8.23 7.64 5.09
N MET A 58 -7.19 8.01 4.34
CA MET A 58 -7.29 9.00 3.25
C MET A 58 -8.32 8.57 2.20
N ASP A 59 -8.23 7.32 1.72
CA ASP A 59 -9.20 6.73 0.78
C ASP A 59 -10.63 6.74 1.37
N ARG A 60 -10.78 6.53 2.68
CA ARG A 60 -12.08 6.62 3.35
C ARG A 60 -12.63 8.05 3.37
N VAL A 61 -11.78 9.06 3.54
CA VAL A 61 -12.18 10.48 3.46
C VAL A 61 -12.64 10.78 2.04
N ASP A 62 -11.87 10.40 1.02
CA ASP A 62 -12.20 10.62 -0.39
C ASP A 62 -13.53 9.95 -0.79
N GLN A 63 -13.75 8.71 -0.37
CA GLN A 63 -15.02 8.01 -0.60
C GLN A 63 -16.21 8.71 0.06
N ASN A 64 -16.00 9.35 1.22
CA ASN A 64 -17.07 10.08 1.90
C ASN A 64 -17.34 11.44 1.23
N LEU A 65 -16.29 12.14 0.77
CA LEU A 65 -16.43 13.37 -0.02
C LEU A 65 -17.20 13.07 -1.32
N LEU A 66 -16.83 12.01 -2.05
CA LEU A 66 -17.55 11.54 -3.23
C LEU A 66 -19.03 11.25 -2.94
N LYS A 67 -19.34 10.57 -1.83
CA LYS A 67 -20.74 10.31 -1.44
C LYS A 67 -21.50 11.59 -1.11
N ALA A 68 -20.83 12.59 -0.54
CA ALA A 68 -21.43 13.89 -0.21
C ALA A 68 -21.68 14.75 -1.44
N GLU A 69 -21.04 14.47 -2.58
CA GLU A 69 -21.37 15.08 -3.88
C GLU A 69 -22.66 14.49 -4.47
N VAL A 70 -22.91 13.19 -4.27
CA VAL A 70 -24.07 12.46 -4.84
C VAL A 70 -25.29 12.44 -3.90
N GLY A 71 -25.14 12.76 -2.61
CA GLY A 71 -26.21 12.67 -1.60
C GLY A 71 -26.20 13.77 -0.53
N ASN A 72 -26.94 13.56 0.56
CA ASN A 72 -27.03 14.55 1.65
C ASN A 72 -25.72 14.61 2.46
N ARG A 73 -25.15 15.81 2.54
CA ARG A 73 -23.87 16.11 3.19
C ARG A 73 -23.96 15.91 4.71
N THR A 74 -23.10 15.06 5.29
CA THR A 74 -22.92 14.97 6.75
C THR A 74 -21.94 16.04 7.23
N SER A 75 -22.35 16.89 8.18
CA SER A 75 -21.58 18.06 8.65
C SER A 75 -20.18 17.73 9.20
N MET A 76 -20.05 16.65 9.97
CA MET A 76 -18.79 16.30 10.66
C MET A 76 -17.60 16.05 9.71
N MET A 77 -17.83 15.58 8.47
CA MET A 77 -16.74 15.32 7.52
C MET A 77 -16.23 16.60 6.85
N LEU A 78 -17.11 17.59 6.62
CA LEU A 78 -16.71 18.89 6.09
C LEU A 78 -15.77 19.59 7.07
N ASP A 79 -16.12 19.59 8.37
CA ASP A 79 -15.33 20.21 9.43
C ASP A 79 -13.88 19.68 9.48
N VAL A 80 -13.68 18.38 9.19
CA VAL A 80 -12.33 17.77 9.20
C VAL A 80 -11.53 18.16 7.96
N THR A 81 -12.18 18.31 6.80
CA THR A 81 -11.50 18.64 5.53
C THR A 81 -11.26 20.13 5.34
N ASP A 82 -11.92 20.98 6.13
CA ASP A 82 -11.80 22.44 6.08
C ASP A 82 -10.48 22.98 6.64
N THR A 83 -9.74 22.16 7.38
CA THR A 83 -8.42 22.53 7.91
C THR A 83 -7.43 21.37 7.79
N TRP A 84 -6.23 21.66 7.26
CA TRP A 84 -5.16 20.67 7.12
C TRP A 84 -4.78 20.00 8.44
N TRP A 85 -4.77 20.77 9.53
CA TRP A 85 -4.44 20.24 10.85
C TRP A 85 -5.42 19.16 11.29
N SER A 86 -6.73 19.40 11.17
CA SER A 86 -7.77 18.43 11.51
C SER A 86 -7.70 17.19 10.62
N TYR A 87 -7.48 17.40 9.31
CA TYR A 87 -7.26 16.32 8.35
C TYR A 87 -6.07 15.44 8.74
N TRP A 88 -4.90 16.03 8.98
CA TRP A 88 -3.68 15.30 9.35
C TRP A 88 -3.83 14.58 10.69
N LEU A 89 -4.45 15.21 11.69
CA LEU A 89 -4.75 14.54 12.97
C LEU A 89 -5.65 13.31 12.78
N LEU A 90 -6.68 13.41 11.94
CA LEU A 90 -7.56 12.29 11.64
C LEU A 90 -6.79 11.16 10.95
N VAL A 91 -6.13 11.43 9.83
CA VAL A 91 -5.49 10.38 9.01
C VAL A 91 -4.29 9.76 9.71
N LEU A 92 -3.49 10.54 10.45
CA LEU A 92 -2.34 10.03 11.20
C LEU A 92 -2.77 9.26 12.46
N GLY A 93 -3.79 9.75 13.17
CA GLY A 93 -4.33 9.11 14.37
C GLY A 93 -5.06 7.81 14.05
N MET A 94 -6.08 7.88 13.20
CA MET A 94 -6.85 6.71 12.78
C MET A 94 -6.03 5.75 11.90
N GLY A 95 -4.99 6.25 11.25
CA GLY A 95 -4.07 5.44 10.44
C GLY A 95 -3.37 4.37 11.27
N ALA A 96 -3.01 4.65 12.54
CA ALA A 96 -2.39 3.67 13.42
C ALA A 96 -3.33 2.49 13.72
N ILE A 97 -4.60 2.78 14.00
CA ILE A 97 -5.63 1.76 14.27
C ILE A 97 -5.85 0.94 12.99
N THR A 98 -6.04 1.62 11.87
CA THR A 98 -6.30 0.99 10.57
C THR A 98 -5.12 0.12 10.11
N ALA A 99 -3.88 0.51 10.41
CA ALA A 99 -2.68 -0.26 10.10
C ALA A 99 -2.70 -1.64 10.76
N VAL A 100 -3.16 -1.76 12.01
CA VAL A 100 -3.26 -3.04 12.72
C VAL A 100 -4.24 -3.98 12.00
N PHE A 101 -5.43 -3.48 11.68
CA PHE A 101 -6.42 -4.26 10.94
C PHE A 101 -5.92 -4.65 9.56
N ALA A 102 -5.32 -3.70 8.82
CA ALA A 102 -4.80 -3.94 7.50
C ALA A 102 -3.70 -5.02 7.52
N TRP A 103 -2.77 -4.93 8.48
CA TRP A 103 -1.69 -5.89 8.69
C TRP A 103 -2.19 -7.32 8.90
N LEU A 104 -3.24 -7.49 9.71
CA LEU A 104 -3.81 -8.80 10.01
C LEU A 104 -4.61 -9.34 8.82
N ILE A 105 -5.54 -8.55 8.29
CA ILE A 105 -6.49 -8.98 7.25
C ILE A 105 -5.77 -9.18 5.91
N HIS A 106 -5.06 -8.16 5.44
CA HIS A 106 -4.39 -8.27 4.14
C HIS A 106 -3.17 -9.18 4.20
N GLY A 107 -2.46 -9.25 5.34
CA GLY A 107 -1.39 -10.23 5.53
C GLY A 107 -1.90 -11.67 5.45
N TRP A 108 -3.03 -11.95 6.09
CA TRP A 108 -3.71 -13.25 5.98
C TRP A 108 -4.15 -13.54 4.55
N TRP A 109 -4.79 -12.57 3.88
CA TRP A 109 -5.24 -12.73 2.50
C TRP A 109 -4.08 -12.94 1.53
N TYR A 110 -2.97 -12.23 1.73
CA TYR A 110 -1.74 -12.40 0.95
C TYR A 110 -1.21 -13.84 1.10
N LYS A 111 -1.15 -14.36 2.33
CA LYS A 111 -0.77 -15.76 2.58
C LYS A 111 -1.73 -16.74 1.87
N LYS A 112 -3.04 -16.49 1.89
CA LYS A 112 -4.01 -17.33 1.17
C LYS A 112 -3.77 -17.35 -0.34
N ARG A 113 -3.49 -16.21 -0.95
CA ARG A 113 -3.12 -16.14 -2.38
C ARG A 113 -1.81 -16.87 -2.69
N LEU A 114 -0.84 -16.87 -1.76
CA LEU A 114 0.37 -17.70 -1.89
C LEU A 114 0.03 -19.20 -1.87
N GLN A 115 -0.87 -19.63 -0.98
CA GLN A 115 -1.35 -21.02 -0.92
C GLN A 115 -2.04 -21.44 -2.21
N PHE A 116 -2.92 -20.60 -2.76
CA PHE A 116 -3.54 -20.83 -4.06
C PHE A 116 -2.53 -20.83 -5.23
N SER A 117 -1.33 -20.29 -5.01
CA SER A 117 -0.22 -20.28 -5.95
C SER A 117 0.82 -21.37 -5.67
N GLY A 118 0.44 -22.40 -4.89
CA GLY A 118 1.24 -23.61 -4.67
C GLY A 118 2.20 -23.58 -3.47
N VAL A 119 2.20 -22.51 -2.66
CA VAL A 119 3.10 -22.40 -1.49
C VAL A 119 2.39 -22.99 -0.27
N LYS A 120 2.80 -24.19 0.17
CA LYS A 120 2.13 -24.92 1.27
C LYS A 120 2.32 -24.23 2.63
N ASP A 121 3.57 -23.91 2.97
CA ASP A 121 3.95 -23.37 4.28
C ASP A 121 4.65 -22.02 4.19
N ALA A 122 3.94 -21.01 3.65
CA ALA A 122 4.43 -19.64 3.69
C ALA A 122 4.48 -19.14 5.15
N ASP A 123 5.65 -18.66 5.58
CA ASP A 123 5.81 -17.93 6.83
C ASP A 123 4.85 -16.72 6.86
N PRO A 124 3.90 -16.66 7.81
CA PRO A 124 2.97 -15.54 7.94
C PRO A 124 3.66 -14.18 8.10
N GLN A 125 4.80 -14.14 8.80
CA GLN A 125 5.48 -12.89 9.08
C GLN A 125 6.14 -12.34 7.81
N LEU A 126 6.89 -13.17 7.10
CA LEU A 126 7.45 -12.80 5.80
C LEU A 126 6.35 -12.42 4.79
N ALA A 127 5.22 -13.12 4.76
CA ALA A 127 4.09 -12.76 3.88
C ALA A 127 3.54 -11.35 4.19
N ARG A 128 3.44 -10.99 5.47
CA ARG A 128 3.04 -9.64 5.90
C ARG A 128 4.08 -8.58 5.53
N HIS A 129 5.38 -8.89 5.70
CA HIS A 129 6.46 -7.98 5.31
C HIS A 129 6.41 -7.67 3.81
N VAL A 130 6.28 -8.72 2.98
CA VAL A 130 6.17 -8.57 1.54
C VAL A 130 4.91 -7.81 1.14
N TRP A 131 3.77 -8.08 1.79
CA TRP A 131 2.53 -7.32 1.58
C TRP A 131 2.71 -5.83 1.91
N ALA A 132 3.37 -5.48 3.02
CA ALA A 132 3.60 -4.10 3.38
C ALA A 132 4.51 -3.39 2.36
N LEU A 133 5.58 -4.06 1.90
CA LEU A 133 6.51 -3.49 0.92
C LEU A 133 5.87 -3.27 -0.45
N GLN A 134 5.06 -4.21 -0.95
CA GLN A 134 4.35 -4.00 -2.22
C GLN A 134 3.26 -2.93 -2.09
N GLY A 135 2.60 -2.82 -0.93
CA GLY A 135 1.56 -1.81 -0.67
C GLY A 135 2.14 -0.39 -0.58
N LEU A 136 3.37 -0.27 -0.07
CA LEU A 136 4.11 0.98 -0.02
C LEU A 136 4.26 1.63 -1.40
N VAL A 137 4.35 0.83 -2.46
CA VAL A 137 4.51 1.32 -3.84
C VAL A 137 3.31 2.13 -4.32
N ALA A 138 2.09 1.75 -3.92
CA ALA A 138 0.89 2.54 -4.18
C ALA A 138 0.72 3.69 -3.18
N THR A 139 1.08 3.45 -1.92
CA THR A 139 0.80 4.35 -0.80
C THR A 139 1.70 5.58 -0.76
N LEU A 140 3.01 5.38 -0.90
CA LEU A 140 4.00 6.44 -0.69
C LEU A 140 3.85 7.61 -1.67
N PRO A 141 3.59 7.41 -2.98
CA PRO A 141 3.33 8.51 -3.91
C PRO A 141 2.13 9.36 -3.52
N VAL A 142 1.04 8.73 -3.03
CA VAL A 142 -0.16 9.46 -2.61
C VAL A 142 0.14 10.33 -1.39
N ILE A 143 0.84 9.80 -0.39
CA ILE A 143 1.23 10.57 0.79
C ILE A 143 2.12 11.76 0.40
N ILE A 144 3.10 11.55 -0.49
CA ILE A 144 3.96 12.63 -0.99
C ILE A 144 3.12 13.70 -1.70
N VAL A 145 2.19 13.30 -2.55
CA VAL A 145 1.29 14.22 -3.25
C VAL A 145 0.44 15.03 -2.26
N THR A 146 -0.15 14.39 -1.25
CA THR A 146 -0.96 15.10 -0.25
C THR A 146 -0.12 16.05 0.61
N MET A 147 1.14 15.71 0.89
CA MET A 147 2.07 16.64 1.54
C MET A 147 2.35 17.87 0.66
N LEU A 148 2.51 17.68 -0.66
CA LEU A 148 2.66 18.81 -1.60
C LEU A 148 1.37 19.64 -1.67
N GLN A 149 0.20 19.00 -1.69
CA GLN A 149 -1.09 19.69 -1.65
C GLN A 149 -1.26 20.53 -0.39
N THR A 150 -0.74 20.08 0.76
CA THR A 150 -0.74 20.87 2.02
C THR A 150 -0.02 22.22 1.88
N LEU A 151 0.96 22.31 0.99
CA LEU A 151 1.72 23.55 0.74
C LEU A 151 1.07 24.44 -0.33
N MET A 152 0.18 23.88 -1.15
CA MET A 152 -0.37 24.53 -2.34
C MET A 152 -1.80 25.02 -2.17
N TYR A 153 -2.57 24.39 -1.29
CA TYR A 153 -4.00 24.63 -1.10
C TYR A 153 -4.31 25.02 0.34
N SER A 154 -5.41 25.74 0.55
CA SER A 154 -5.76 26.28 1.88
C SER A 154 -6.18 25.19 2.85
N ASN A 155 -6.84 24.14 2.33
CA ASN A 155 -7.30 22.98 3.09
C ASN A 155 -7.45 21.75 2.18
N TYR A 156 -7.84 20.61 2.76
CA TYR A 156 -7.96 19.35 2.01
C TYR A 156 -9.12 19.40 1.01
N LEU A 157 -10.23 20.05 1.36
CA LEU A 157 -11.39 20.17 0.49
C LEU A 157 -11.07 20.96 -0.80
N ASP A 158 -10.33 22.06 -0.66
CA ASP A 158 -9.83 22.87 -1.77
C ASP A 158 -8.88 22.06 -2.67
N ALA A 159 -7.94 21.32 -2.08
CA ALA A 159 -7.08 20.41 -2.84
C ALA A 159 -7.89 19.34 -3.59
N TYR A 160 -8.85 18.72 -2.92
CA TYR A 160 -9.69 17.69 -3.51
C TYR A 160 -10.45 18.20 -4.75
N GLN A 161 -11.03 19.40 -4.67
CA GLN A 161 -11.82 20.01 -5.75
C GLN A 161 -10.98 20.57 -6.89
N ASN A 162 -9.80 21.12 -6.60
CA ASN A 162 -9.04 21.92 -7.57
C ASN A 162 -7.75 21.24 -8.08
N SER A 163 -7.37 20.09 -7.53
CA SER A 163 -6.10 19.43 -7.89
C SER A 163 -6.24 18.46 -9.06
N SER A 164 -6.15 18.98 -10.29
CA SER A 164 -6.40 18.17 -11.50
C SER A 164 -5.41 17.01 -11.66
N ILE A 165 -4.11 17.28 -11.90
CA ILE A 165 -3.16 16.22 -12.30
C ILE A 165 -2.65 15.39 -11.12
N LEU A 166 -2.58 15.98 -9.93
CA LEU A 166 -2.06 15.32 -8.73
C LEU A 166 -3.02 14.22 -8.25
N ASN A 167 -4.34 14.39 -8.43
CA ASN A 167 -5.33 13.38 -8.08
C ASN A 167 -5.20 12.09 -8.91
N PHE A 168 -4.61 12.16 -10.11
CA PHE A 168 -4.39 10.98 -10.96
C PHE A 168 -3.10 10.21 -10.68
N VAL A 169 -2.21 10.73 -9.83
CA VAL A 169 -0.92 10.08 -9.54
C VAL A 169 -1.11 8.69 -8.93
N ALA A 170 -2.15 8.48 -8.12
CA ALA A 170 -2.41 7.19 -7.48
C ALA A 170 -2.63 6.04 -8.49
N LEU A 171 -3.24 6.34 -9.64
CA LEU A 171 -3.72 5.36 -10.60
C LEU A 171 -2.59 4.48 -11.21
N PRO A 172 -1.51 5.04 -11.80
CA PRO A 172 -0.42 4.22 -12.31
C PRO A 172 0.25 3.41 -11.20
N PHE A 173 0.41 3.97 -10.00
CA PHE A 173 1.06 3.28 -8.88
C PHE A 173 0.19 2.16 -8.27
N MET A 174 -1.14 2.29 -8.31
CA MET A 174 -2.07 1.22 -7.95
C MET A 174 -1.88 0.00 -8.84
N PHE A 175 -1.87 0.17 -10.16
CA PHE A 175 -1.62 -0.93 -11.10
C PHE A 175 -0.19 -1.47 -11.00
N TRP A 176 0.78 -0.57 -10.82
CA TRP A 176 2.17 -0.95 -10.66
C TRP A 176 2.40 -1.78 -9.38
N SER A 177 1.70 -1.47 -8.28
CA SER A 177 1.76 -2.27 -7.06
C SER A 177 1.34 -3.73 -7.28
N CYS A 178 0.40 -4.00 -8.21
CA CYS A 178 0.01 -5.37 -8.57
C CYS A 178 1.18 -6.12 -9.23
N TRP A 179 1.89 -5.45 -10.13
CA TRP A 179 3.10 -5.99 -10.74
C TRP A 179 4.17 -6.28 -9.68
N VAL A 180 4.42 -5.33 -8.77
CA VAL A 180 5.35 -5.50 -7.64
C VAL A 180 4.94 -6.70 -6.77
N SER A 181 3.65 -6.84 -6.46
CA SER A 181 3.05 -7.98 -5.74
C SER A 181 3.39 -9.32 -6.39
N TYR A 182 3.17 -9.42 -7.71
CA TYR A 182 3.48 -10.63 -8.48
C TYR A 182 4.98 -10.95 -8.49
N ARG A 183 5.83 -9.93 -8.66
CA ARG A 183 7.30 -10.10 -8.63
C ARG A 183 7.78 -10.51 -7.24
N ALA A 184 7.19 -9.97 -6.19
CA ALA A 184 7.51 -10.35 -4.82
C ALA A 184 7.11 -11.80 -4.53
N ALA A 185 5.89 -12.20 -4.90
CA ALA A 185 5.40 -13.56 -4.73
C ALA A 185 6.31 -14.60 -5.44
N THR A 186 6.66 -14.31 -6.71
CA THR A 186 7.50 -15.21 -7.51
C THR A 186 8.96 -15.24 -7.07
N SER A 187 9.55 -14.11 -6.66
CA SER A 187 10.95 -14.04 -6.22
C SER A 187 11.17 -14.61 -4.81
N VAL A 188 10.29 -14.28 -3.85
CA VAL A 188 10.47 -14.66 -2.44
C VAL A 188 9.99 -16.08 -2.17
N PHE A 189 8.82 -16.46 -2.69
CA PHE A 189 8.14 -17.70 -2.30
C PHE A 189 8.16 -18.79 -3.39
N LYS A 190 8.78 -18.54 -4.55
CA LYS A 190 8.90 -19.50 -5.67
C LYS A 190 7.55 -20.13 -6.06
N THR A 191 6.53 -19.30 -6.23
CA THR A 191 5.17 -19.70 -6.59
C THR A 191 5.07 -20.31 -8.00
N ASN A 192 3.98 -21.04 -8.26
CA ASN A 192 3.66 -21.57 -9.59
C ASN A 192 2.99 -20.53 -10.53
N ALA A 193 2.56 -20.96 -11.71
CA ALA A 193 1.92 -20.10 -12.73
C ALA A 193 0.63 -19.40 -12.26
N TRP A 194 -0.08 -19.93 -11.26
CA TRP A 194 -1.29 -19.33 -10.71
C TRP A 194 -1.02 -18.00 -9.99
N ALA A 195 0.23 -17.71 -9.62
CA ALA A 195 0.59 -16.42 -9.04
C ALA A 195 0.26 -15.25 -9.98
N LYS A 196 0.35 -15.45 -11.30
CA LYS A 196 -0.04 -14.41 -12.27
C LYS A 196 -1.52 -14.09 -12.17
N LEU A 197 -2.37 -15.08 -11.96
CA LEU A 197 -3.81 -14.86 -11.77
C LEU A 197 -4.08 -14.14 -10.45
N TRP A 198 -3.55 -14.64 -9.33
CA TRP A 198 -3.91 -14.15 -8.00
C TRP A 198 -3.28 -12.81 -7.60
N PHE A 199 -2.06 -12.51 -8.07
CA PHE A 199 -1.33 -11.30 -7.69
C PHE A 199 -1.36 -10.20 -8.73
N LEU A 200 -1.64 -10.53 -10.00
CA LEU A 200 -1.67 -9.57 -11.10
C LEU A 200 -3.04 -9.48 -11.77
N GLY A 201 -3.55 -10.59 -12.32
CA GLY A 201 -4.78 -10.60 -13.10
C GLY A 201 -6.01 -10.19 -12.30
N LEU A 202 -6.30 -10.90 -11.20
CA LEU A 202 -7.49 -10.67 -10.38
C LEU A 202 -7.52 -9.26 -9.76
N PRO A 203 -6.44 -8.72 -9.17
CA PRO A 203 -6.44 -7.34 -8.66
C PRO A 203 -6.67 -6.29 -9.76
N ILE A 204 -6.04 -6.45 -10.94
CA ILE A 204 -6.23 -5.52 -12.06
C ILE A 204 -7.68 -5.52 -12.53
N VAL A 205 -8.26 -6.71 -12.74
CA VAL A 205 -9.67 -6.85 -13.15
C VAL A 205 -10.58 -6.22 -12.11
N PHE A 206 -10.33 -6.47 -10.82
CA PHE A 206 -11.09 -5.86 -9.74
C PHE A 206 -11.03 -4.33 -9.75
N TYR A 207 -9.84 -3.73 -9.93
CA TYR A 207 -9.69 -2.27 -10.01
C TYR A 207 -10.39 -1.69 -11.24
N ILE A 208 -10.27 -2.32 -12.41
CA ILE A 208 -10.95 -1.87 -13.63
C ILE A 208 -12.46 -1.92 -13.44
N LEU A 209 -13.00 -3.00 -12.87
CA LEU A 209 -14.43 -3.15 -12.61
C LEU A 209 -14.92 -2.11 -11.59
N ALA A 210 -14.20 -1.91 -10.48
CA ALA A 210 -14.56 -0.94 -9.46
C ALA A 210 -14.59 0.48 -10.03
N MET A 211 -13.58 0.88 -10.80
CA MET A 211 -13.54 2.19 -11.48
C MET A 211 -14.62 2.32 -12.56
N GLY A 212 -14.89 1.25 -13.32
CA GLY A 212 -15.93 1.24 -14.35
C GLY A 212 -17.34 1.38 -13.77
N ILE A 213 -17.64 0.66 -12.67
CA ILE A 213 -18.88 0.82 -11.93
C ILE A 213 -18.99 2.24 -11.38
N PHE A 214 -17.92 2.77 -10.80
CA PHE A 214 -17.90 4.14 -10.28
C PHE A 214 -18.18 5.18 -11.38
N ALA A 215 -17.50 5.09 -12.52
CA ALA A 215 -17.73 5.97 -13.66
C ALA A 215 -19.17 5.87 -14.19
N ALA A 216 -19.73 4.65 -14.26
CA ALA A 216 -21.11 4.45 -14.68
C ALA A 216 -22.13 5.07 -13.70
N LEU A 217 -21.86 5.02 -12.39
CA LEU A 217 -22.71 5.67 -11.40
C LEU A 217 -22.66 7.20 -11.52
N MET A 218 -21.48 7.77 -11.80
CA MET A 218 -21.31 9.22 -11.95
C MET A 218 -21.93 9.79 -13.24
N VAL A 219 -21.96 9.02 -14.34
CA VAL A 219 -22.61 9.45 -15.60
C VAL A 219 -24.13 9.44 -15.50
N ASN A 220 -24.69 8.64 -14.59
CA ASN A 220 -26.13 8.49 -14.41
C ASN A 220 -26.69 9.28 -13.20
N ALA A 221 -25.86 10.08 -12.53
CA ALA A 221 -26.22 10.97 -11.42
C ALA A 221 -26.35 12.41 -11.90
#